data_AF-A0A8T4VHG8-F1
#
_entry.id   AF-A0A8T4VHG8-F1
#
_cell.length_a   1.000
_cell.length_b   1.000
_cell.length_c   1.000
_cell.angle_alpha   90.00
_cell.angle_beta   90.00
_cell.angle_gamma   90.00
#
_symmetry.space_group_name_H-M   'P 1'
#
loop_
_entity.id
_entity.type
_entity.pdbx_description
1 polymer ?
#
loop_
_entity_poly.entity_id
_entity_poly.type
_entity_poly.pdbx_seq_one_letter_code
_entity_poly.pdbx_strand_id
1 'polypeptide(L)' 'MVQTIKNLENSIHKTNRWINEINNELEWNDKQTSYDALSDTLQIIRNMLTIEEATDFGSQLPLILRGTYYTN' A
#
# COMPACT_ATOMS: atom_id res chain seq x y z
N MET A 1 -12.26 20.20 6.98
CA MET A 1 -11.94 19.10 7.92
C MET A 1 -12.65 17.77 7.60
N VAL A 2 -13.92 17.75 7.21
CA VAL A 2 -14.67 16.49 6.93
C VAL A 2 -14.09 15.66 5.77
N GLN A 3 -13.55 16.29 4.72
CA GLN A 3 -13.02 15.58 3.54
C GLN A 3 -11.76 14.75 3.84
N THR A 4 -10.92 15.19 4.77
CA THR A 4 -9.67 14.49 5.13
C THR A 4 -9.97 13.15 5.79
N ILE A 5 -10.96 13.10 6.68
CA ILE A 5 -11.38 11.88 7.37
C ILE A 5 -11.94 10.88 6.34
N LYS A 6 -12.80 11.33 5.42
CA LYS A 6 -13.33 10.49 4.34
C LYS A 6 -12.22 9.90 3.44
N ASN A 7 -11.18 10.69 3.15
CA ASN A 7 -10.05 10.21 2.36
C ASN A 7 -9.23 9.15 3.11
N LEU A 8 -9.08 9.29 4.44
CA LEU A 8 -8.43 8.30 5.28
C LEU A 8 -9.24 7.00 5.35
N GLU A 9 -10.55 7.08 5.58
CA GLU A 9 -11.46 5.93 5.58
C GLU A 9 -11.40 5.17 4.25
N ASN A 10 -11.46 5.89 3.13
CA ASN A 10 -11.31 5.31 1.80
C ASN A 10 -9.95 4.63 1.61
N SER A 11 -8.87 5.22 2.15
CA SER A 11 -7.55 4.60 2.10
C SER A 11 -7.51 3.30 2.89
N ILE A 12 -8.06 3.28 4.11
CA ILE A 12 -8.12 2.07 4.94
C ILE A 12 -8.92 0.98 4.23
N HIS A 13 -10.04 1.34 3.60
CA HIS A 13 -10.86 0.40 2.87
C HIS A 13 -10.12 -0.20 1.66
N LYS A 14 -9.46 0.64 0.85
CA LYS A 14 -8.66 0.19 -0.30
C LYS A 14 -7.50 -0.71 0.11
N THR A 15 -6.75 -0.32 1.14
CA THR A 15 -5.64 -1.14 1.66
C THR A 15 -6.12 -2.50 2.15
N ASN A 16 -7.22 -2.56 2.91
CA ASN A 16 -7.81 -3.83 3.34
C ASN A 16 -8.27 -4.70 2.17
N ARG A 17 -8.83 -4.09 1.12
CA ARG A 17 -9.23 -4.81 -0.10
C ARG A 17 -8.01 -5.49 -0.75
N TRP A 18 -6.91 -4.77 -0.93
CA TRP A 18 -5.69 -5.34 -1.51
C TRP A 18 -5.09 -6.46 -0.66
N ILE A 19 -5.04 -6.30 0.67
CA ILE A 19 -4.58 -7.37 1.58
C ILE A 19 -5.44 -8.64 1.44
N ASN A 20 -6.77 -8.49 1.37
CA ASN A 20 -7.66 -9.63 1.19
C ASN A 20 -7.49 -10.28 -0.19
N GLU A 21 -7.26 -9.48 -1.24
CA GLU A 21 -6.97 -9.99 -2.58
C GLU A 21 -5.68 -10.83 -2.57
N ILE A 22 -4.61 -10.34 -1.94
CA ILE A 22 -3.34 -11.10 -1.80
C ILE A 22 -3.55 -12.40 -1.02
N ASN A 23 -4.27 -12.36 0.11
CA ASN A 23 -4.60 -13.57 0.86
C ASN A 23 -5.34 -14.60 0.01
N ASN A 24 -6.31 -14.16 -0.79
CA ASN A 24 -7.09 -15.05 -1.64
C ASN A 24 -6.24 -15.65 -2.78
N GLU A 25 -5.43 -14.84 -3.46
CA GLU A 25 -4.60 -15.28 -4.60
C GLU A 25 -3.45 -16.20 -4.17
N LEU A 26 -2.90 -15.99 -2.96
CA LEU A 26 -1.78 -16.78 -2.43
C LEU A 26 -2.22 -17.90 -1.47
N GLU A 27 -3.54 -18.06 -1.27
CA GLU A 27 -4.14 -18.99 -0.30
C GLU A 27 -3.60 -18.82 1.13
N TRP A 28 -3.28 -17.56 1.50
CA TRP A 28 -2.81 -17.21 2.84
C TRP A 28 -3.97 -16.88 3.78
N ASN A 29 -3.78 -17.21 5.06
CA ASN A 29 -4.79 -17.02 6.10
C ASN A 29 -4.42 -15.92 7.12
N ASP A 30 -3.27 -15.26 6.94
CA ASP A 30 -2.81 -14.19 7.82
C ASP A 30 -2.70 -12.86 7.06
N LYS A 31 -3.52 -11.90 7.47
CA LYS A 31 -3.53 -10.54 6.89
C LYS A 31 -2.24 -9.79 7.14
N GLN A 32 -1.55 -10.06 8.25
CA GLN A 32 -0.30 -9.38 8.55
C GLN A 32 0.77 -9.81 7.53
N THR A 33 0.91 -11.11 7.29
CA THR A 33 1.80 -11.65 6.25
C THR A 33 1.53 -11.03 4.87
N SER A 34 0.26 -10.90 4.45
CA SER A 34 -0.09 -10.23 3.19
C SER A 34 0.26 -8.73 3.16
N TYR A 35 0.07 -8.04 4.28
CA TYR A 35 0.45 -6.62 4.39
C TYR A 35 1.96 -6.43 4.33
N ASP A 36 2.73 -7.28 5.00
CA ASP A 36 4.19 -7.23 5.01
C ASP A 36 4.72 -7.53 3.59
N ALA A 37 4.21 -8.58 2.94
CA ALA A 37 4.58 -8.90 1.56
C ALA A 37 4.26 -7.77 0.57
N LEU A 38 3.10 -7.13 0.70
CA LEU A 38 2.74 -5.96 -0.11
C LEU A 38 3.70 -4.80 0.13
N SER A 39 4.00 -4.52 1.40
CA SER A 39 4.86 -3.40 1.82
C SER A 39 6.29 -3.60 1.30
N ASP A 40 6.85 -4.79 1.49
CA ASP A 40 8.18 -5.16 1.02
C ASP A 40 8.26 -5.09 -0.51
N THR A 41 7.25 -5.60 -1.21
CA THR A 41 7.18 -5.53 -2.68
C THR A 41 7.16 -4.08 -3.16
N LEU A 42 6.35 -3.23 -2.55
CA LEU A 42 6.27 -1.81 -2.91
C LEU A 42 7.60 -1.09 -2.66
N GLN A 43 8.30 -1.39 -1.56
CA GLN A 43 9.63 -0.83 -1.28
C GLN A 43 10.70 -1.35 -2.25
N ILE A 44 10.63 -2.63 -2.66
CA ILE A 44 11.52 -3.18 -3.69
C ILE A 44 11.29 -2.46 -5.02
N ILE A 45 10.02 -2.30 -5.44
CA ILE A 45 9.66 -1.55 -6.65
C ILE A 45 10.23 -0.13 -6.57
N ARG A 46 10.04 0.58 -5.45
CA ARG A 46 10.60 1.92 -5.23
C ARG A 46 12.09 1.98 -5.54
N ASN A 47 12.85 1.00 -5.02
CA ASN A 47 14.31 0.97 -5.12
C ASN A 47 14.80 0.65 -6.56
N MET A 48 13.92 0.14 -7.42
CA MET A 48 14.21 -0.13 -8.84
C MET A 48 13.94 1.08 -9.75
N LEU A 49 13.23 2.10 -9.25
CA LEU A 49 12.81 3.26 -10.01
C LEU A 49 13.77 4.44 -9.80
N THR A 50 13.80 5.36 -10.77
CA THR A 50 14.39 6.68 -10.55
C THR A 50 13.58 7.47 -9.51
N ILE A 51 14.16 8.55 -8.95
CA ILE A 51 13.48 9.37 -7.94
C ILE A 51 12.14 9.94 -8.47
N GLU A 52 12.11 10.36 -9.73
CA GLU A 52 10.92 10.92 -10.37
C GLU A 52 9.84 9.86 -10.53
N GLU A 53 10.19 8.70 -11.10
CA GLU A 53 9.27 7.55 -11.25
C GLU A 53 8.76 7.03 -9.90
N ALA A 54 9.64 6.93 -8.89
CA ALA A 54 9.28 6.50 -7.55
C ALA A 54 8.31 7.48 -6.88
N THR A 55 8.45 8.79 -7.15
CA THR A 55 7.55 9.82 -6.66
C THR A 55 6.18 9.73 -7.35
N ASP A 56 6.18 9.59 -8.67
CA ASP A 56 4.95 9.48 -9.45
C ASP A 56 4.17 8.20 -9.10
N PHE A 57 4.85 7.06 -8.99
CA PHE A 57 4.26 5.80 -8.53
C PHE A 57 3.67 5.92 -7.11
N GLY A 58 4.43 6.47 -6.15
CA GLY A 58 3.96 6.69 -4.78
C GLY A 58 2.74 7.61 -4.69
N SER A 59 2.60 8.55 -5.65
CA SER A 59 1.46 9.46 -5.74
C SER A 59 0.13 8.78 -6.03
N GLN A 60 0.15 7.55 -6.55
CA GLN A 60 -1.05 6.77 -6.89
C GLN A 60 -1.48 5.84 -5.74
N LEU A 61 -0.63 5.63 -4.73
CA LEU A 61 -0.93 4.72 -3.64
C LEU A 61 -1.99 5.29 -2.68
N PRO A 62 -2.84 4.43 -2.09
CA PRO A 62 -3.67 4.79 -0.94
C PRO A 62 -2.81 5.43 0.15
N LEU A 63 -3.35 6.45 0.85
CA LEU A 63 -2.65 7.23 1.87
C LEU A 63 -1.88 6.37 2.89
N ILE A 64 -2.48 5.29 3.39
CA ILE A 64 -1.86 4.36 4.33
C ILE A 64 -0.63 3.67 3.70
N LEU A 65 -0.79 3.09 2.52
CA LEU A 65 0.31 2.42 1.82
C LEU A 65 1.40 3.39 1.37
N ARG A 66 1.05 4.65 1.09
CA ARG A 66 2.02 5.70 0.78
C ARG A 66 2.96 5.98 1.95
N GLY A 67 2.44 5.96 3.19
CA GLY A 67 3.28 6.07 4.38
C GLY A 67 4.32 4.95 4.45
N THR A 68 3.88 3.71 4.30
CA THR A 68 4.75 2.52 4.32
C THR A 68 5.71 2.47 3.13
N TYR A 69 5.29 2.97 1.96
CA TYR A 69 6.11 3.03 0.76
C TYR A 69 7.31 3.98 0.91
N TYR A 70 7.20 5.06 1.68
CA TYR A 70 8.30 6.00 1.94
C TYR A 70 9.05 5.75 3.25
N THR A 71 8.52 4.89 4.12
CA THR A 71 9.12 4.55 5.41
C THR A 71 9.87 3.22 5.29
N ASN A 72 10.96 3.05 6.04
CA ASN A 72 11.62 1.78 6.26
C ASN A 72 11.38 1.38 7.72
#